data_AF-F0KKH2-F1
#
_entry.id   AF-F0KKH2-F1
#
_cell.length_a   1.000
_cell.length_b   1.000
_cell.length_c   1.000
_cell.angle_alpha   90.00
_cell.angle_beta   90.00
_cell.angle_gamma   90.00
#
_symmetry.space_group_name_H-M   'P 1'
#
loop_
_entity.id
_entity.type
_entity.pdbx_description
1 polymer ?
#
loop_
_entity_poly.entity_id
_entity_poly.type
_entity_poly.pdbx_seq_one_letter_code
_entity_poly.pdbx_strand_id
1 'polypeptide(L)'
;MSEWKQWSQTHVSHMEEGDFYHGEKSMTLDRARNVKMELITNSGKSIVLKPKVALQEGEIIDSMFMSKKALCDFYEKELDDCKEAGILFSLHVKATMMKVSHPIVFGHCVKIYYKEAFEKHGKLFDELGINVNNGMAGLYEKIETLPTSLREEIIEDLHACQEHRPALAMVDSAKGITNFHSPNDIIVDASMPAMIRAGGC
;
A
#
# COMPACT_ATOMS: atom_id res chain seq x y z
N MET A 1 -17.60 -21.56 -12.00
CA MET A 1 -17.29 -20.16 -12.34
C MET A 1 -18.57 -19.38 -12.16
N SER A 2 -18.53 -18.26 -11.45
CA SER A 2 -19.71 -17.38 -11.35
C SER A 2 -19.94 -16.68 -12.69
N GLU A 3 -21.16 -16.19 -12.90
CA GLU A 3 -21.53 -15.45 -14.10
C GLU A 3 -20.79 -14.10 -14.18
N TRP A 4 -20.28 -13.78 -15.38
CA TRP A 4 -19.75 -12.45 -15.70
C TRP A 4 -20.81 -11.63 -16.42
N LYS A 5 -21.21 -10.52 -15.81
CA LYS A 5 -22.18 -9.60 -16.40
C LYS A 5 -21.47 -8.66 -17.38
N GLN A 6 -22.09 -8.42 -18.54
CA GLN A 6 -21.53 -7.50 -19.54
C GLN A 6 -21.43 -6.04 -19.04
N TRP A 7 -22.25 -5.68 -18.06
CA TRP A 7 -22.24 -4.36 -17.41
C TRP A 7 -21.41 -4.33 -16.12
N SER A 8 -20.52 -5.32 -15.91
CA SER A 8 -19.60 -5.29 -14.77
C SER A 8 -18.72 -4.05 -14.85
N GLN A 9 -18.63 -3.32 -13.74
CA GLN A 9 -17.75 -2.15 -13.61
C GLN A 9 -16.39 -2.51 -13.01
N THR A 10 -16.18 -3.78 -12.66
CA THR A 10 -14.92 -4.27 -12.10
C THR A 10 -13.79 -4.07 -13.09
N HIS A 11 -12.74 -3.39 -12.65
CA HIS A 11 -11.55 -3.14 -13.44
C HIS A 11 -10.31 -3.14 -12.54
N VAL A 12 -9.13 -3.23 -13.17
CA VAL A 12 -7.86 -3.03 -12.49
C VAL A 12 -7.44 -1.60 -12.72
N SER A 13 -7.14 -0.89 -11.64
CA SER A 13 -6.48 0.40 -11.71
C SER A 13 -5.03 0.29 -11.26
N HIS A 14 -4.13 0.95 -11.99
CA HIS A 14 -2.70 0.98 -11.70
C HIS A 14 -2.12 2.36 -12.03
N MET A 15 -0.96 2.69 -11.45
CA MET A 15 -0.26 3.93 -11.75
C MET A 15 0.14 3.98 -13.23
N GLU A 16 -0.05 5.14 -13.86
CA GLU A 16 0.34 5.40 -15.26
C GLU A 16 1.68 6.15 -15.38
N GLU A 17 2.23 6.61 -14.26
CA GLU A 17 3.55 7.23 -14.19
C GLU A 17 4.13 7.12 -12.77
N GLY A 18 5.44 7.29 -12.63
CA GLY A 18 6.09 7.41 -11.33
C GLY A 18 6.11 6.12 -10.49
N ASP A 19 5.78 4.97 -11.06
CA ASP A 19 5.93 3.66 -10.45
C ASP A 19 7.27 3.01 -10.84
N PHE A 20 7.47 1.77 -10.39
CA PHE A 20 8.67 1.01 -10.73
C PHE A 20 8.83 0.77 -12.23
N TYR A 21 7.72 0.50 -12.93
CA TYR A 21 7.75 0.20 -14.36
C TYR A 21 8.26 1.38 -15.18
N HIS A 22 7.71 2.57 -14.96
CA HIS A 22 8.09 3.77 -15.71
C HIS A 22 9.47 4.31 -15.31
N GLY A 23 9.94 4.01 -14.10
CA GLY A 23 11.24 4.44 -13.57
C GLY A 23 12.39 3.45 -13.79
N GLU A 24 12.13 2.28 -14.40
CA GLU A 24 13.12 1.22 -14.54
C GLU A 24 14.23 1.60 -15.53
N LYS A 25 15.47 1.28 -15.13
CA LYS A 25 16.64 1.28 -16.00
C LYS A 25 17.35 -0.06 -15.86
N SER A 26 17.73 -0.63 -16.98
CA SER A 26 18.40 -1.93 -17.04
C SER A 26 19.71 -1.83 -17.81
N MET A 27 20.67 -2.68 -17.45
CA MET A 27 21.84 -2.94 -18.29
C MET A 27 22.37 -4.36 -18.10
N THR A 28 22.97 -4.90 -19.15
CA THR A 28 23.76 -6.14 -19.10
C THR A 28 25.23 -5.81 -18.97
N LEU A 29 25.94 -6.49 -18.06
CA LEU A 29 27.36 -6.27 -17.84
C LEU A 29 28.23 -6.96 -18.89
N ASP A 30 29.21 -6.22 -19.38
CA ASP A 30 30.27 -6.68 -20.29
C ASP A 30 31.40 -7.45 -19.57
N ARG A 31 31.49 -7.33 -18.24
CA ARG A 31 32.48 -7.98 -17.37
C ARG A 31 32.04 -7.90 -15.92
N ALA A 32 32.62 -8.74 -15.07
CA ALA A 32 32.41 -8.69 -13.63
C ALA A 32 32.81 -7.34 -13.01
N ARG A 33 32.01 -6.83 -12.06
CA ARG A 33 32.20 -5.51 -11.41
C ARG A 33 31.82 -5.58 -9.94
N ASN A 34 32.46 -4.77 -9.10
CA ASN A 34 31.96 -4.47 -7.77
C ASN A 34 31.32 -3.09 -7.79
N VAL A 35 30.03 -3.01 -7.46
CA VAL A 35 29.29 -1.75 -7.45
C VAL A 35 28.88 -1.37 -6.03
N LYS A 36 28.57 -0.09 -5.83
CA LYS A 36 28.09 0.50 -4.58
C LYS A 36 26.78 1.23 -4.87
N MET A 37 25.80 1.13 -3.98
CA MET A 37 24.57 1.91 -4.04
C MET A 37 24.69 3.10 -3.09
N GLU A 38 24.63 4.32 -3.61
CA GLU A 38 24.68 5.55 -2.82
C GLU A 38 23.62 6.56 -3.28
N LEU A 39 23.09 7.30 -2.32
CA LEU A 39 22.23 8.45 -2.56
C LEU A 39 23.06 9.72 -2.42
N ILE A 40 23.16 10.50 -3.50
CA ILE A 40 23.71 11.85 -3.45
C ILE A 40 22.56 12.80 -3.14
N THR A 41 22.59 13.45 -1.98
CA THR A 41 21.54 14.38 -1.56
C THR A 41 21.64 15.71 -2.31
N ASN A 42 20.57 16.52 -2.26
CA ASN A 42 20.57 17.87 -2.83
C ASN A 42 21.65 18.79 -2.21
N SER A 43 22.15 18.47 -1.02
CA SER A 43 23.26 19.19 -0.38
C SER A 43 24.64 18.72 -0.85
N GLY A 44 24.71 17.76 -1.79
CA GLY A 44 25.95 17.12 -2.26
C GLY A 44 26.52 16.06 -1.31
N LYS A 45 25.84 15.73 -0.21
CA LYS A 45 26.30 14.70 0.73
C LYS A 45 26.02 13.32 0.14
N SER A 46 27.01 12.42 0.16
CA SER A 46 26.79 11.01 -0.17
C SER A 46 26.33 10.22 1.06
N ILE A 47 25.27 9.43 0.88
CA ILE A 47 24.78 8.43 1.83
C ILE A 47 24.93 7.06 1.19
N VAL A 48 25.80 6.22 1.75
CA VAL A 48 25.98 4.84 1.26
C VAL A 48 24.83 3.98 1.75
N LEU A 49 24.03 3.46 0.82
CA LEU A 49 22.91 2.56 1.11
C LEU A 49 23.39 1.11 1.16
N LYS A 50 24.26 0.72 0.22
CA LYS A 50 24.87 -0.60 0.18
C LYS A 50 26.32 -0.47 -0.29
N PRO A 51 27.31 -0.78 0.57
CA PRO A 51 28.71 -0.48 0.29
C PRO A 51 29.31 -1.31 -0.84
N LYS A 52 28.84 -2.55 -1.04
CA LYS A 52 29.34 -3.46 -2.07
C LYS A 52 28.27 -4.44 -2.53
N VAL A 53 28.17 -4.60 -3.84
CA VAL A 53 27.47 -5.67 -4.55
C VAL A 53 28.44 -6.21 -5.61
N ALA A 54 28.78 -7.48 -5.51
CA ALA A 54 29.64 -8.14 -6.50
C ALA A 54 28.75 -8.67 -7.63
N LEU A 55 29.08 -8.28 -8.86
CA LEU A 55 28.35 -8.63 -10.07
C LEU A 55 29.26 -9.39 -11.04
N GLN A 56 28.66 -10.29 -11.82
CA GLN A 56 29.32 -11.20 -12.75
C GLN A 56 29.35 -10.62 -14.17
N GLU A 57 30.18 -11.23 -15.03
CA GLU A 57 30.12 -10.98 -16.47
C GLU A 57 28.79 -11.52 -17.03
N GLY A 58 28.13 -10.75 -17.90
CA GLY A 58 26.82 -11.09 -18.45
C GLY A 58 25.65 -10.90 -17.49
N GLU A 59 25.88 -10.49 -16.24
CA GLU A 59 24.79 -10.25 -15.28
C GLU A 59 23.94 -9.05 -15.72
N ILE A 60 22.61 -9.21 -15.63
CA ILE A 60 21.64 -8.14 -15.87
C ILE A 60 21.30 -7.51 -14.54
N ILE A 61 21.36 -6.18 -14.47
CA ILE A 61 20.96 -5.41 -13.30
C ILE A 61 19.93 -4.36 -13.66
N ASP A 62 18.99 -4.18 -12.76
CA ASP A 62 17.90 -3.23 -12.89
C ASP A 62 17.90 -2.27 -11.70
N SER A 63 17.60 -1.00 -11.96
CA SER A 63 17.37 0.02 -10.96
C SER A 63 16.06 0.71 -11.26
N MET A 64 15.17 0.71 -10.27
CA MET A 64 13.83 1.26 -10.37
C MET A 64 13.49 2.00 -9.08
N PHE A 65 12.56 2.95 -9.14
CA PHE A 65 12.05 3.64 -7.97
C PHE A 65 10.55 3.90 -8.13
N MET A 66 9.86 4.08 -7.01
CA MET A 66 8.47 4.51 -6.99
C MET A 66 8.39 5.86 -6.28
N SER A 67 7.74 6.83 -6.92
CA SER A 67 7.49 8.15 -6.37
C SER A 67 6.39 8.06 -5.32
N LYS A 68 6.72 8.35 -4.06
CA LYS A 68 5.72 8.49 -2.99
C LYS A 68 4.62 9.48 -3.38
N LYS A 69 4.99 10.61 -3.98
CA LYS A 69 4.03 11.65 -4.36
C LYS A 69 3.03 11.09 -5.38
N ALA A 70 3.52 10.49 -6.47
CA ALA A 70 2.67 9.91 -7.49
C ALA A 70 1.78 8.79 -6.94
N LEU A 71 2.32 7.96 -6.04
CA LEU A 71 1.54 6.91 -5.37
C LEU A 71 0.40 7.47 -4.52
N CYS A 72 0.66 8.52 -3.74
CA CYS A 72 -0.37 9.15 -2.91
C CYS A 72 -1.44 9.85 -3.76
N ASP A 73 -1.03 10.56 -4.81
CA ASP A 73 -1.94 11.23 -5.74
C ASP A 73 -2.83 10.21 -6.48
N PHE A 74 -2.24 9.07 -6.88
CA PHE A 74 -2.96 7.93 -7.44
C PHE A 74 -4.01 7.39 -6.47
N TYR A 75 -3.63 7.07 -5.23
CA TYR A 75 -4.60 6.53 -4.27
C TYR A 75 -5.76 7.46 -3.96
N GLU A 76 -5.52 8.77 -3.84
CA GLU A 76 -6.60 9.74 -3.63
C GLU A 76 -7.58 9.71 -4.81
N LYS A 77 -7.06 9.75 -6.04
CA LYS A 77 -7.88 9.69 -7.26
C LYS A 77 -8.70 8.40 -7.34
N GLU A 78 -8.10 7.24 -7.10
CA GLU A 78 -8.81 5.96 -7.22
C GLU A 78 -9.84 5.74 -6.10
N LEU A 79 -9.60 6.29 -4.91
CA LEU A 79 -10.59 6.29 -3.83
C LEU A 79 -11.81 7.15 -4.21
N ASP A 80 -11.59 8.33 -4.78
CA ASP A 80 -12.66 9.21 -5.22
C ASP A 80 -13.44 8.60 -6.41
N ASP A 81 -12.75 8.02 -7.39
CA ASP A 81 -13.37 7.30 -8.51
C ASP A 81 -14.27 6.15 -8.03
N CYS A 82 -13.76 5.30 -7.13
CA CYS A 82 -14.57 4.19 -6.58
C CYS A 82 -15.81 4.70 -5.84
N LYS A 83 -15.69 5.83 -5.14
CA LYS A 83 -16.80 6.45 -4.41
C LYS A 83 -17.85 7.02 -5.36
N GLU A 84 -17.43 7.73 -6.39
CA GLU A 84 -18.32 8.31 -7.42
C GLU A 84 -19.02 7.22 -8.24
N ALA A 85 -18.30 6.16 -8.60
CA ALA A 85 -18.84 5.01 -9.32
C ALA A 85 -19.71 4.10 -8.43
N GLY A 86 -19.61 4.21 -7.10
CA GLY A 86 -20.34 3.38 -6.16
C GLY A 86 -19.88 1.91 -6.16
N ILE A 87 -18.59 1.67 -6.42
CA ILE A 87 -17.96 0.34 -6.42
C ILE A 87 -17.08 0.14 -5.20
N LEU A 88 -16.74 -1.12 -4.89
CA LEU A 88 -15.84 -1.45 -3.79
C LEU A 88 -14.40 -1.10 -4.16
N PHE A 89 -13.70 -0.48 -3.21
CA PHE A 89 -12.24 -0.34 -3.29
C PHE A 89 -11.56 -1.58 -2.72
N SER A 90 -10.59 -2.12 -3.45
CA SER A 90 -9.75 -3.22 -2.99
C SER A 90 -8.28 -3.01 -3.38
N LEU A 91 -7.39 -3.26 -2.42
CA LEU A 91 -5.95 -3.20 -2.61
C LEU A 91 -5.36 -4.61 -2.71
N HIS A 92 -4.67 -4.87 -3.82
CA HIS A 92 -4.06 -6.15 -4.11
C HIS A 92 -2.54 -6.00 -4.26
N VAL A 93 -1.81 -6.35 -3.20
CA VAL A 93 -0.34 -6.29 -3.16
C VAL A 93 0.23 -7.61 -2.64
N LYS A 94 1.56 -7.69 -2.52
CA LYS A 94 2.26 -8.91 -2.07
C LYS A 94 3.19 -8.64 -0.90
N ALA A 95 2.65 -8.18 0.22
CA ALA A 95 3.43 -7.67 1.36
C ALA A 95 4.31 -8.73 2.06
N THR A 96 3.90 -10.00 2.07
CA THR A 96 4.66 -11.12 2.65
C THR A 96 6.01 -11.36 1.98
N MET A 97 6.02 -11.40 0.63
CA MET A 97 7.23 -11.63 -0.16
C MET A 97 8.03 -10.35 -0.35
N MET A 98 7.35 -9.23 -0.63
CA MET A 98 7.99 -7.93 -0.85
C MET A 98 8.10 -7.16 0.48
N LYS A 99 8.86 -7.73 1.42
CA LYS A 99 8.91 -7.34 2.85
C LYS A 99 9.27 -5.86 3.12
N VAL A 100 9.85 -5.17 2.15
CA VAL A 100 10.26 -3.76 2.30
C VAL A 100 9.33 -2.83 1.55
N SER A 101 9.11 -3.05 0.25
CA SER A 101 8.36 -2.12 -0.60
C SER A 101 6.85 -2.16 -0.36
N HIS A 102 6.25 -3.34 -0.38
CA HIS A 102 4.78 -3.47 -0.37
C HIS A 102 4.13 -3.09 0.97
N PRO A 103 4.73 -3.31 2.15
CA PRO A 103 4.22 -2.73 3.39
C PRO A 103 4.17 -1.20 3.38
N ILE A 104 5.13 -0.53 2.72
CA ILE A 104 5.13 0.95 2.58
C ILE A 104 4.00 1.40 1.64
N VAL A 105 3.85 0.70 0.51
CA VAL A 105 2.76 0.95 -0.46
C VAL A 105 1.40 0.81 0.22
N PHE A 106 1.21 -0.28 0.95
CA PHE A 106 0.01 -0.55 1.73
C PHE A 106 -0.26 0.53 2.79
N GLY A 107 0.75 0.87 3.60
CA GLY A 107 0.60 1.86 4.66
C GLY A 107 0.25 3.26 4.14
N HIS A 108 0.73 3.64 2.96
CA HIS A 108 0.30 4.89 2.31
C HIS A 108 -1.19 4.87 1.94
N CYS A 109 -1.69 3.76 1.38
CA CYS A 109 -3.12 3.62 1.08
C CYS A 109 -3.98 3.75 2.35
N VAL A 110 -3.60 3.07 3.43
CA VAL A 110 -4.31 3.16 4.72
C VAL A 110 -4.33 4.59 5.26
N LYS A 111 -3.19 5.29 5.25
CA LYS A 111 -3.12 6.68 5.72
C LYS A 111 -3.96 7.65 4.89
N ILE A 112 -4.08 7.41 3.58
CA ILE A 112 -4.91 8.25 2.70
C ILE A 112 -6.39 7.97 2.92
N TYR A 113 -6.76 6.71 3.07
CA TYR A 113 -8.13 6.31 3.37
C TYR A 113 -8.63 6.94 4.68
N TYR A 114 -7.84 6.85 5.75
CA TYR A 114 -8.16 7.40 7.09
C TYR A 114 -7.54 8.78 7.35
N LYS A 115 -7.31 9.58 6.31
CA LYS A 115 -6.49 10.80 6.37
C LYS A 115 -6.87 11.74 7.51
N GLU A 116 -8.16 12.02 7.68
CA GLU A 116 -8.65 12.96 8.70
C GLU A 116 -8.35 12.47 10.12
N ALA A 117 -8.56 11.18 10.40
CA ALA A 117 -8.20 10.58 11.69
C ALA A 117 -6.69 10.60 11.95
N PHE A 118 -5.86 10.34 10.92
CA PHE A 118 -4.40 10.41 11.03
C PHE A 118 -3.89 11.85 11.19
N GLU A 119 -4.55 12.84 10.59
CA GLU A 119 -4.23 14.25 10.78
C GLU A 119 -4.58 14.73 12.20
N LYS A 120 -5.75 14.32 12.72
CA LYS A 120 -6.20 14.66 14.08
C LYS A 120 -5.36 14.00 15.17
N HIS A 121 -5.09 12.70 15.04
CA HIS A 121 -4.44 11.88 16.08
C HIS A 121 -2.96 11.59 15.84
N GLY A 122 -2.35 12.15 14.79
CA GLY A 122 -1.01 11.79 14.33
C GLY A 122 0.08 11.82 15.42
N LYS A 123 0.07 12.83 16.29
CA LYS A 123 1.02 12.92 17.41
C LYS A 123 0.89 11.74 18.39
N LEU A 124 -0.35 11.40 18.76
CA LEU A 124 -0.63 10.28 19.65
C LEU A 124 -0.25 8.96 18.98
N PHE A 125 -0.55 8.81 17.69
CA PHE A 125 -0.17 7.63 16.92
C PHE A 125 1.35 7.46 16.84
N ASP A 126 2.10 8.55 16.70
CA ASP A 126 3.57 8.53 16.73
C ASP A 126 4.11 8.16 18.13
N GLU A 127 3.54 8.70 19.20
CA GLU A 127 3.91 8.38 20.60
C GLU A 127 3.64 6.90 20.94
N LEU A 128 2.52 6.36 20.46
CA LEU A 128 2.18 4.94 20.60
C LEU A 128 3.00 4.04 19.65
N GLY A 129 3.77 4.62 18.73
CA GLY A 129 4.54 3.90 17.72
C GLY A 129 3.67 3.11 16.76
N ILE A 130 2.51 3.65 16.37
CA ILE A 130 1.58 3.01 15.44
C ILE A 130 2.22 2.94 14.05
N ASN A 131 2.24 1.75 13.47
CA ASN A 131 2.78 1.51 12.14
C ASN A 131 1.77 0.76 11.27
N VAL A 132 0.97 1.51 10.51
CA VAL A 132 -0.05 0.96 9.61
C VAL A 132 0.52 0.26 8.38
N ASN A 133 1.84 0.27 8.16
CA ASN A 133 2.46 -0.62 7.18
C ASN A 133 2.23 -2.10 7.56
N ASN A 134 1.91 -2.37 8.82
CA ASN A 134 1.58 -3.70 9.34
C ASN A 134 0.06 -3.95 9.42
N GLY A 135 -0.79 -3.05 8.91
CA GLY A 135 -2.24 -3.18 9.01
C GLY A 135 -2.87 -2.35 10.12
N MET A 136 -4.20 -2.24 10.06
CA MET A 136 -5.02 -1.59 11.08
C MET A 136 -5.15 -2.44 12.36
N ALA A 137 -4.91 -3.76 12.29
CA ALA A 137 -4.95 -4.64 13.47
C ALA A 137 -4.05 -4.11 14.61
N GLY A 138 -2.80 -3.77 14.28
CA GLY A 138 -1.85 -3.22 15.27
C GLY A 138 -2.21 -1.82 15.76
N LEU A 139 -2.99 -1.04 15.01
CA LEU A 139 -3.55 0.22 15.51
C LEU A 139 -4.61 -0.07 16.56
N TYR A 140 -5.57 -0.96 16.26
CA TYR A 140 -6.64 -1.33 17.18
C TYR A 140 -6.10 -1.93 18.48
N GLU A 141 -5.12 -2.83 18.41
CA GLU A 141 -4.45 -3.39 19.61
C GLU A 141 -3.80 -2.30 20.47
N LYS A 142 -3.17 -1.29 19.87
CA LYS A 142 -2.47 -0.24 20.62
C LYS A 142 -3.42 0.71 21.31
N ILE A 143 -4.53 1.09 20.65
CA ILE A 143 -5.50 2.01 21.25
C ILE A 143 -6.31 1.34 22.38
N GLU A 144 -6.31 0.02 22.51
CA GLU A 144 -6.91 -0.67 23.67
C GLU A 144 -6.22 -0.32 25.00
N THR A 145 -4.96 0.12 24.96
CA THR A 145 -4.20 0.54 26.14
C THR A 145 -4.56 1.94 26.63
N LEU A 146 -5.34 2.70 25.84
CA LEU A 146 -5.73 4.07 26.14
C LEU A 146 -6.98 4.13 27.05
N PRO A 147 -7.22 5.27 27.72
CA PRO A 147 -8.49 5.54 28.37
C PRO A 147 -9.66 5.37 27.41
N THR A 148 -10.77 4.79 27.88
CA THR A 148 -11.96 4.47 27.08
C THR A 148 -12.45 5.64 26.24
N SER A 149 -12.51 6.85 26.81
CA SER A 149 -12.98 8.05 26.08
C SER A 149 -12.13 8.39 24.86
N LEU A 150 -10.81 8.26 24.97
CA LEU A 150 -9.88 8.56 23.87
C LEU A 150 -9.90 7.46 22.82
N ARG A 151 -10.03 6.20 23.26
CA ARG A 151 -10.20 5.06 22.35
C ARG A 151 -11.48 5.19 21.53
N GLU A 152 -12.60 5.54 22.18
CA GLU A 152 -13.89 5.74 21.52
C GLU A 152 -13.83 6.89 20.51
N GLU A 153 -13.22 8.02 20.88
CA GLU A 153 -12.99 9.14 19.96
C GLU A 153 -12.23 8.71 18.69
N ILE A 154 -11.12 7.97 18.85
CA ILE A 154 -10.33 7.49 17.70
C ILE A 154 -11.17 6.56 16.81
N ILE A 155 -11.96 5.65 17.40
CA ILE A 155 -12.80 4.72 16.64
C ILE A 155 -13.88 5.50 15.88
N GLU A 156 -14.53 6.48 16.51
CA GLU A 156 -15.52 7.34 15.87
C GLU A 156 -14.92 8.12 14.70
N ASP A 157 -13.73 8.70 14.86
CA ASP A 157 -13.06 9.43 13.77
C ASP A 157 -12.65 8.51 12.61
N LEU A 158 -12.22 7.27 12.90
CA LEU A 158 -11.95 6.26 11.87
C LEU A 158 -13.23 5.86 11.12
N HIS A 159 -14.36 5.75 11.82
CA HIS A 159 -15.66 5.48 11.23
C HIS A 159 -16.15 6.66 10.38
N ALA A 160 -15.97 7.89 10.84
CA ALA A 160 -16.31 9.09 10.08
C ALA A 160 -15.56 9.16 8.74
N CYS A 161 -14.28 8.76 8.71
CA CYS A 161 -13.54 8.65 7.44
C CYS A 161 -14.22 7.70 6.45
N GLN A 162 -14.81 6.60 6.93
CA GLN A 162 -15.47 5.60 6.07
C GLN A 162 -16.75 6.15 5.42
N GLU A 163 -17.46 7.09 6.07
CA GLU A 163 -18.66 7.72 5.50
C GLU A 163 -18.34 8.57 4.26
N HIS A 164 -17.10 9.04 4.15
CA HIS A 164 -16.65 9.90 3.06
C HIS A 164 -15.71 9.19 2.08
N ARG A 165 -15.50 7.88 2.22
CA ARG A 165 -14.64 7.05 1.38
C ARG A 165 -15.44 5.91 0.73
N PRO A 166 -14.93 5.29 -0.35
CA PRO A 166 -15.60 4.13 -0.95
C PRO A 166 -15.64 2.96 0.04
N ALA A 167 -16.66 2.12 -0.07
CA ALA A 167 -16.74 0.90 0.72
C ALA A 167 -15.54 -0.02 0.40
N LEU A 168 -14.93 -0.60 1.43
CA LEU A 168 -13.77 -1.46 1.30
C LEU A 168 -14.18 -2.93 1.08
N ALA A 169 -13.39 -3.64 0.29
CA ALA A 169 -13.45 -5.09 0.25
C ALA A 169 -13.17 -5.70 1.63
N MET A 170 -13.86 -6.80 1.93
CA MET A 170 -13.82 -7.49 3.22
C MET A 170 -13.11 -8.84 3.07
N VAL A 171 -12.27 -9.17 4.06
CA VAL A 171 -11.70 -10.51 4.23
C VAL A 171 -12.70 -11.41 4.95
N ASP A 172 -13.33 -10.89 6.01
CA ASP A 172 -14.39 -11.56 6.77
C ASP A 172 -15.40 -10.51 7.23
N SER A 173 -16.51 -10.37 6.50
CA SER A 173 -17.53 -9.35 6.79
C SER A 173 -18.28 -9.62 8.10
N ALA A 174 -18.42 -10.88 8.51
CA ALA A 174 -19.09 -11.24 9.76
C ALA A 174 -18.29 -10.77 11.00
N LYS A 175 -16.98 -10.58 10.84
CA LYS A 175 -16.07 -10.09 11.88
C LYS A 175 -15.58 -8.66 11.67
N GLY A 176 -16.03 -7.99 10.61
CA GLY A 176 -15.55 -6.65 10.27
C GLY A 176 -14.08 -6.58 9.83
N ILE A 177 -13.51 -7.70 9.35
CA ILE A 177 -12.11 -7.73 8.88
C ILE A 177 -12.07 -7.20 7.45
N THR A 178 -11.55 -5.98 7.29
CA THR A 178 -11.42 -5.29 6.00
C THR A 178 -10.13 -5.66 5.27
N ASN A 179 -10.02 -5.25 4.00
CA ASN A 179 -8.79 -5.33 3.21
C ASN A 179 -7.59 -4.59 3.84
N PHE A 180 -7.82 -3.67 4.78
CA PHE A 180 -6.76 -2.96 5.50
C PHE A 180 -6.43 -3.55 6.87
N HIS A 181 -7.06 -4.66 7.28
CA HIS A 181 -6.82 -5.26 8.59
C HIS A 181 -5.36 -5.72 8.75
N SER A 182 -4.87 -6.54 7.83
CA SER A 182 -3.46 -6.91 7.71
C SER A 182 -3.01 -6.92 6.24
N PRO A 183 -1.77 -6.49 5.94
CA PRO A 183 -1.24 -6.42 4.57
C PRO A 183 -1.01 -7.80 3.94
N ASN A 184 -1.15 -8.87 4.73
CA ASN A 184 -0.97 -10.25 4.28
C ASN A 184 -2.29 -10.98 4.04
N ASP A 185 -3.43 -10.35 4.34
CA ASP A 185 -4.73 -11.02 4.23
C ASP A 185 -5.19 -11.13 2.77
N ILE A 186 -4.87 -10.13 1.96
CA ILE A 186 -5.19 -10.08 0.52
C ILE A 186 -3.89 -10.02 -0.28
N ILE A 187 -3.51 -11.18 -0.84
CA ILE A 187 -2.27 -11.37 -1.59
C ILE A 187 -2.60 -11.47 -3.08
N VAL A 188 -2.06 -10.55 -3.88
CA VAL A 188 -2.43 -10.32 -5.30
C VAL A 188 -2.51 -11.59 -6.15
N ASP A 189 -1.58 -12.54 -6.01
CA ASP A 189 -1.51 -13.76 -6.81
C ASP A 189 -2.59 -14.80 -6.45
N ALA A 190 -3.15 -14.72 -5.26
CA ALA A 190 -4.31 -15.53 -4.85
C ALA A 190 -5.63 -14.75 -5.00
N SER A 191 -5.64 -13.48 -4.63
CA SER A 191 -6.86 -12.66 -4.57
C SER A 191 -7.40 -12.31 -5.95
N MET A 192 -6.53 -11.97 -6.91
CA MET A 192 -6.98 -11.58 -8.25
C MET A 192 -7.66 -12.74 -8.99
N PRO A 193 -7.07 -13.96 -9.02
CA PRO A 193 -7.78 -15.12 -9.60
C PRO A 193 -9.09 -15.47 -8.87
N ALA A 194 -9.13 -15.31 -7.54
CA ALA A 194 -10.34 -15.57 -6.76
C ALA A 194 -11.49 -14.62 -7.14
N MET A 195 -11.22 -13.32 -7.20
CA MET A 195 -12.17 -12.30 -7.65
C MET A 195 -12.64 -12.56 -9.09
N ILE A 196 -11.71 -12.90 -9.99
CA ILE A 196 -12.06 -13.21 -11.39
C ILE A 196 -12.97 -14.44 -11.49
N ARG A 197 -12.67 -15.50 -10.73
CA ARG A 197 -13.50 -16.72 -10.66
C ARG A 197 -14.90 -16.45 -10.11
N ALA A 198 -15.02 -15.46 -9.22
CA ALA A 198 -16.26 -15.03 -8.58
C ALA A 198 -17.11 -14.08 -9.44
N GLY A 199 -16.72 -13.82 -10.69
CA GLY A 199 -17.50 -12.99 -11.62
C GLY A 199 -17.13 -11.51 -11.58
N GLY A 200 -15.95 -11.18 -11.03
CA GLY A 200 -15.54 -9.80 -10.82
C GLY A 200 -15.94 -9.23 -9.46
N CYS A 201 -16.31 -10.07 -8.49
CA CYS A 201 -16.78 -9.66 -7.16
C CYS A 201 -15.91 -10.27 -6.05
#